data_AF-A0AAD9FAA4-F1
#
_entry.id   AF-A0AAD9FAA4-F1
#
_cell.length_a   1.000
_cell.length_b   1.000
_cell.length_c   1.000
_cell.angle_alpha   90.00
_cell.angle_beta   90.00
_cell.angle_gamma   90.00
#
_symmetry.space_group_name_H-M   'P 1'
#
loop_
_entity.id
_entity.type
_entity.pdbx_description
1 polymer ?
#
loop_
_entity_poly.entity_id
_entity_poly.type
_entity_poly.pdbx_seq_one_letter_code
_entity_poly.pdbx_strand_id
1 'polypeptide(L)'
;MCVAADFHNSGRWEGFDCELKKPFICYKYVVPVTMQVIKVRLERTNSDVDPNDPTFQEEMLLKIKKELRDKGLDDNIQLTWRKQPDGQVFQKEEKKRDEL
;
A
#
# COMPACT_ATOMS: atom_id res chain seq x y z
N MET A 1 1.40 -10.22 -43.27
CA MET A 1 2.72 -10.43 -42.64
C MET A 1 2.79 -9.52 -41.44
N CYS A 2 3.00 -10.09 -40.26
CA CYS A 2 3.18 -9.36 -39.01
C CYS A 2 4.61 -9.58 -38.52
N VAL A 3 5.14 -8.68 -37.70
CA VAL A 3 6.50 -8.79 -37.17
C VAL A 3 6.42 -8.96 -35.66
N ALA A 4 7.10 -9.96 -35.12
CA ALA A 4 7.22 -10.19 -33.69
C ALA A 4 8.65 -10.59 -33.34
N ALA A 5 9.02 -10.45 -32.06
CA ALA A 5 10.30 -10.94 -31.57
C ALA A 5 10.23 -12.46 -31.41
N ASP A 6 11.18 -13.19 -31.98
CA ASP A 6 11.31 -14.64 -31.80
C ASP A 6 12.24 -14.96 -30.63
N PHE A 7 11.64 -15.45 -29.54
CA PHE A 7 12.36 -15.83 -28.34
C PHE A 7 13.23 -17.09 -28.51
N HIS A 8 13.00 -17.93 -29.53
CA HIS A 8 13.89 -19.03 -29.85
C HIS A 8 15.16 -18.55 -30.57
N ASN A 9 15.07 -17.41 -31.28
CA ASN A 9 16.16 -16.76 -31.97
C ASN A 9 16.66 -15.52 -31.20
N SER A 10 16.87 -15.66 -29.89
CA SER A 10 17.44 -14.61 -29.03
C SER A 10 16.68 -13.28 -29.07
N GLY A 11 15.38 -13.29 -29.35
CA GLY A 11 14.53 -12.10 -29.40
C GLY A 11 14.66 -11.26 -30.68
N ARG A 12 15.24 -11.82 -31.76
CA ARG A 12 15.34 -11.12 -33.05
C ARG A 12 13.96 -10.94 -33.69
N TRP A 13 13.82 -9.87 -34.48
CA TRP A 13 12.60 -9.62 -35.24
C TRP A 13 12.47 -10.59 -36.40
N GLU A 14 11.31 -11.21 -36.53
CA GLU A 14 11.00 -12.12 -37.62
C GLU A 14 9.56 -11.91 -38.10
N GLY A 15 9.35 -12.18 -39.38
CA GLY A 15 8.03 -12.15 -39.99
C GLY A 15 7.24 -13.40 -39.67
N PHE A 16 6.04 -13.22 -39.14
CA PHE A 16 5.10 -14.30 -38.85
C PHE A 16 3.77 -14.09 -39.58
N ASP A 17 3.04 -15.19 -39.72
CA ASP A 17 1.62 -15.13 -40.02
C ASP A 17 0.89 -14.38 -38.88
N CYS A 18 0.03 -13.44 -39.27
CA CYS A 18 -0.72 -12.59 -38.35
C CYS A 18 -1.77 -13.37 -37.55
N GLU A 19 -2.21 -14.54 -38.03
CA GLU A 19 -3.20 -15.36 -37.32
C GLU A 19 -2.56 -16.20 -36.20
N LEU A 20 -1.23 -16.32 -36.18
CA LEU A 20 -0.52 -17.05 -35.14
C LEU A 20 -0.46 -16.24 -33.85
N LYS A 21 -1.09 -16.76 -32.80
CA LYS A 21 -0.99 -16.21 -31.45
C LYS A 21 0.45 -16.38 -30.93
N LYS A 22 1.10 -15.28 -30.60
CA LYS A 22 2.46 -15.26 -30.03
C LYS A 22 2.43 -14.78 -28.57
N PRO A 23 3.37 -15.24 -27.72
CA PRO A 23 3.62 -14.61 -26.44
C PRO A 23 3.97 -13.14 -26.62
N PHE A 24 3.52 -12.29 -25.71
CA PHE A 24 3.84 -10.87 -25.71
C PHE A 24 4.51 -10.48 -24.40
N ILE A 25 5.41 -9.50 -24.44
CA ILE A 25 6.05 -8.96 -23.24
C ILE A 25 5.10 -7.93 -22.63
N CYS A 26 4.65 -8.19 -21.41
CA CYS A 26 4.02 -7.19 -20.58
C CYS A 26 5.10 -6.33 -19.93
N TYR A 27 5.20 -5.06 -20.30
CA TYR A 27 5.96 -4.07 -19.52
C TYR A 27 5.01 -3.36 -18.57
N LYS A 28 5.22 -3.54 -17.26
CA LYS A 28 4.58 -2.71 -16.23
C LYS A 28 5.65 -1.80 -15.65
N TYR A 29 5.47 -0.48 -15.81
CA TYR A 29 6.26 0.49 -15.09
C TYR A 29 5.92 0.34 -13.60
N VAL A 30 6.73 -0.43 -12.87
CA VAL A 30 6.60 -0.51 -11.42
C VAL A 30 7.26 0.74 -10.88
N VAL A 31 6.50 1.82 -10.71
CA VAL A 31 6.95 2.91 -9.83
C VAL A 31 7.18 2.26 -8.48
N PRO A 32 8.40 2.29 -7.90
CA PRO A 32 8.61 1.76 -6.57
C PRO A 32 7.79 2.63 -5.61
N VAL A 33 6.61 2.13 -5.22
CA VAL A 33 5.82 2.74 -4.16
C VAL A 33 6.55 2.45 -2.86
N THR A 34 7.21 3.46 -2.31
CA THR A 34 7.83 3.34 -0.99
C THR A 34 6.73 3.27 0.06
N MET A 35 6.38 2.05 0.48
CA MET A 35 5.46 1.85 1.59
C MET A 35 6.19 2.05 2.91
N GLN A 36 5.88 3.14 3.61
CA GLN A 36 6.34 3.37 4.97
C GLN A 36 5.23 3.00 5.96
N VAL A 37 5.61 2.32 7.03
CA VAL A 37 4.68 1.92 8.10
C VAL A 37 5.09 2.63 9.37
N ILE A 38 4.14 3.36 9.96
CA ILE A 38 4.35 4.14 11.19
C ILE A 38 3.46 3.55 12.27
N LYS A 39 4.03 3.26 13.45
CA LYS A 39 3.26 2.83 14.63
C LYS A 39 2.66 4.06 15.31
N VAL A 40 1.34 4.06 15.49
CA VAL A 40 0.61 5.11 16.22
C VAL A 40 0.20 4.58 17.58
N ARG A 41 0.43 5.38 18.63
CA ARG A 41 -0.03 5.12 20.00
C ARG A 41 -1.03 6.19 20.40
N LEU A 42 -2.20 5.77 20.89
CA LEU A 42 -3.19 6.69 21.47
C LEU A 42 -3.18 6.58 22.98
N GLU A 43 -2.94 7.69 23.65
CA GLU A 43 -3.10 7.81 25.09
C GLU A 43 -4.52 8.31 25.39
N ARG A 44 -5.32 7.47 26.03
CA ARG A 44 -6.70 7.81 26.41
C ARG A 44 -6.71 8.41 27.80
N THR A 45 -7.27 9.61 27.91
CA THR A 45 -7.45 10.26 29.22
C THR A 45 -8.83 9.99 29.81
N ASN A 46 -9.93 10.10 29.05
CA ASN A 46 -11.32 9.77 29.45
C ASN A 46 -12.29 9.77 28.24
N SER A 47 -12.08 8.92 27.24
CA SER A 47 -12.95 8.85 26.05
C SER A 47 -13.62 7.48 25.91
N ASP A 48 -14.95 7.46 25.89
CA ASP A 48 -15.75 6.25 25.56
C ASP A 48 -15.74 5.91 24.07
N VAL A 49 -15.19 6.79 23.24
CA VAL A 49 -15.10 6.59 21.79
C VAL A 49 -14.25 5.34 21.49
N ASP A 50 -14.81 4.39 20.77
CA ASP A 50 -14.11 3.20 20.29
C ASP A 50 -13.07 3.60 19.22
N PRO A 51 -11.77 3.30 19.38
CA PRO A 51 -10.79 3.70 18.38
C PRO A 51 -10.89 2.87 17.10
N ASN A 52 -11.61 1.75 17.15
CA ASN A 52 -11.91 0.92 15.99
C ASN A 52 -13.24 1.28 15.32
N ASP A 53 -13.93 2.33 15.78
CA ASP A 53 -15.07 2.90 15.05
C ASP A 53 -14.60 3.44 13.67
N PRO A 54 -15.30 3.09 12.57
CA PRO A 54 -14.92 3.53 11.23
C PRO A 54 -14.86 5.06 11.08
N THR A 55 -15.80 5.79 11.69
CA THR A 55 -15.87 7.25 11.62
C THR A 55 -14.66 7.86 12.31
N PHE A 56 -14.32 7.36 13.51
CA PHE A 56 -13.13 7.81 14.23
C PHE A 56 -11.85 7.58 13.42
N GLN A 57 -11.72 6.41 12.80
CA GLN A 57 -10.55 6.05 11.99
C GLN A 57 -10.38 6.94 10.76
N GLU A 58 -11.48 7.26 10.08
CA GLU A 58 -11.50 8.15 8.92
C GLU A 58 -11.11 9.59 9.32
N GLU A 59 -11.72 10.12 10.39
CA GLU A 59 -11.39 11.45 10.90
C GLU A 59 -9.92 11.57 11.34
N MET A 60 -9.40 10.53 11.99
CA MET A 60 -7.99 10.48 12.40
C MET A 60 -7.04 10.44 11.20
N LEU A 61 -7.35 9.64 10.17
CA LEU A 61 -6.55 9.61 8.93
C LEU A 61 -6.55 10.98 8.23
N LEU A 62 -7.68 11.67 8.19
CA LEU A 62 -7.77 13.03 7.63
C LEU A 62 -6.88 14.01 8.39
N LYS A 63 -6.88 13.92 9.74
CA LYS A 63 -6.01 14.75 10.58
C LYS A 63 -4.53 14.44 10.33
N ILE A 64 -4.14 13.17 10.29
CA ILE A 64 -2.75 12.76 9.98
C ILE A 64 -2.37 13.24 8.58
N LYS A 65 -3.24 13.10 7.58
CA LYS A 65 -2.99 13.57 6.21
C LYS A 65 -2.74 15.08 6.19
N LYS A 66 -3.53 15.85 6.93
CA LYS A 66 -3.33 17.29 7.06
C LYS A 66 -1.97 17.63 7.68
N GLU A 67 -1.63 17.03 8.81
CA GLU A 67 -0.35 17.26 9.49
C GLU A 67 0.87 16.91 8.62
N LEU A 68 0.79 15.82 7.84
CA LEU A 68 1.87 15.45 6.92
C LEU A 68 2.04 16.48 5.80
N ARG A 69 0.94 17.04 5.29
CA ARG A 69 0.98 18.10 4.28
C ARG A 69 1.55 19.39 4.82
N ASP A 70 1.16 19.77 6.03
CA ASP A 70 1.70 20.95 6.72
C ASP A 70 3.22 20.81 6.95
N LYS A 71 3.74 19.57 6.98
CA LYS A 71 5.18 19.25 7.04
C LYS A 71 5.87 19.12 5.66
N GLY A 72 5.19 19.46 4.57
CA GLY A 72 5.75 19.50 3.22
C GLY A 72 5.69 18.18 2.45
N LEU A 73 4.89 17.22 2.91
CA LEU A 73 4.70 15.94 2.22
C LEU A 73 3.66 16.08 1.09
N ASP A 74 3.88 15.38 -0.03
CA ASP A 74 3.07 15.50 -1.26
C ASP A 74 1.59 15.08 -1.07
N ASP A 75 0.67 15.74 -1.79
CA ASP A 75 -0.78 15.51 -1.71
C ASP A 75 -1.22 14.14 -2.24
N ASN A 76 -0.43 13.53 -3.13
CA ASN A 76 -0.74 12.27 -3.80
C ASN A 76 -0.49 11.05 -2.91
N ILE A 77 -0.17 11.27 -1.63
CA ILE A 77 0.09 10.19 -0.70
C ILE A 77 -1.22 9.57 -0.25
N GLN A 78 -1.25 8.25 -0.37
CA GLN A 78 -2.33 7.42 0.10
C GLN A 78 -2.01 6.93 1.52
N LEU A 79 -2.86 7.28 2.48
CA LEU A 79 -2.79 6.79 3.85
C LEU A 79 -3.91 5.79 4.07
N THR A 80 -3.57 4.65 4.66
CA THR A 80 -4.53 3.62 5.04
C THR A 80 -4.14 3.03 6.39
N TRP A 81 -5.14 2.57 7.14
CA TRP A 81 -4.88 1.76 8.31
C TRP A 81 -4.47 0.35 7.91
N ARG A 82 -3.43 -0.17 8.56
CA ARG A 82 -3.11 -1.60 8.50
C ARG A 82 -3.96 -2.34 9.52
N LYS A 83 -4.89 -3.15 9.04
CA LYS A 83 -5.67 -4.07 9.87
C LYS A 83 -4.79 -5.24 10.32
N GLN A 84 -4.98 -5.66 11.57
CA GLN A 84 -4.38 -6.86 12.13
C GLN A 84 -5.20 -8.10 11.76
N PRO A 85 -4.74 -9.33 12.08
CA PRO A 85 -5.46 -10.56 11.73
C PRO A 85 -6.89 -10.63 12.30
N ASP A 86 -7.15 -9.94 13.40
CA ASP A 86 -8.46 -9.80 14.04
C ASP A 86 -9.36 -8.74 13.37
N GLY A 87 -8.88 -8.07 12.33
CA GLY A 87 -9.58 -7.01 11.61
C GLY A 87 -9.51 -5.63 12.29
N GLN A 88 -8.96 -5.53 13.50
CA GLN A 88 -8.83 -4.29 14.24
C GLN A 88 -7.55 -3.55 13.85
N VAL A 89 -7.53 -2.23 14.04
CA VAL A 89 -6.36 -1.39 13.80
C VAL A 89 -5.65 -1.10 15.11
N PHE A 90 -6.42 -0.69 16.12
CA PHE A 90 -5.91 -0.35 17.44
C PHE A 90 -6.12 -1.51 18.39
N GLN A 91 -5.02 -1.95 18.99
CA GLN A 91 -5.02 -2.93 20.06
C GLN A 91 -4.62 -2.27 21.37
N LYS A 92 -5.22 -2.73 22.47
CA LYS A 92 -4.77 -2.35 23.80
C LYS A 92 -3.35 -2.87 23.98
N GLU A 93 -2.45 -1.97 24.34
CA GLU A 93 -1.07 -2.35 24.62
C GLU A 93 -1.05 -3.16 25.92
N GLU A 94 -0.66 -4.43 25.83
CA GLU A 94 -0.45 -5.24 27.02
C GLU A 94 0.76 -4.71 27.78
N LYS A 95 0.59 -4.45 29.09
CA LYS A 95 1.72 -4.17 29.96
C LYS A 95 2.53 -5.45 30.07
N LYS A 96 3.73 -5.48 29.49
CA LYS A 96 4.69 -6.54 29.83
C LYS A 96 4.92 -6.46 31.34
N ARG A 97 4.72 -7.58 32.03
CA ARG A 97 5.26 -7.75 33.38
C ARG A 97 6.76 -7.65 33.21
N ASP A 98 7.38 -6.65 33.81
CA ASP A 98 8.82 -6.61 33.94
C ASP A 98 9.24 -7.91 34.63
N GLU A 99 9.97 -8.76 33.90
CA GLU A 99 10.61 -9.94 34.48
C GLU A 99 11.62 -9.42 35.51
N LEU A 100 11.30 -9.68 36.78
CA LEU A 100 12.05 -9.26 37.96
C LEU A 100 13.09 -10.32 38.33
#